data_AF-A0A2V8C965-F1
#
_entry.id   AF-A0A2V8C965-F1
#
_cell.length_a   1.000
_cell.length_b   1.000
_cell.length_c   1.000
_cell.angle_alpha   90.00
_cell.angle_beta   90.00
_cell.angle_gamma   90.00
#
_symmetry.space_group_name_H-M   'P 1'
#
loop_
_entity.id
_entity.type
_entity.pdbx_description
1 polymer ?
#
loop_
_entity_poly.entity_id
_entity_poly.type
_entity_poly.pdbx_seq_one_letter_code
_entity_poly.pdbx_strand_id
1 'polypeptide(L)'
;MSGFSLADLEELAAREGVTLRALLEQLRAAGLEIVSEAPIDRLRDARRSIEEVNIAGLALARVTIHQPQSTDPMSQLKTVAELQRAVAVIRAFAPLPRRVNPAVPTTGYEDIRRVALARIVADNVPSIQVDWSLYGPKLAQVALTVGADDVDGVSADDDVSQGYRRSPLEEIRRNIHAAGYEPVQRTGRWDVLRAVDELTTQDERSR
;
A
#
# COMPACT_ATOMS: atom_id res chain seq x y z
N MET A 1 -10.99 1.81 -8.88
CA MET A 1 -11.87 0.86 -8.17
C MET A 1 -11.64 1.04 -6.68
N SER A 2 -12.67 1.40 -5.91
CA SER A 2 -12.61 1.35 -4.44
C SER A 2 -12.53 -0.12 -4.03
N GLY A 3 -11.34 -0.60 -3.65
CA GLY A 3 -11.19 -1.97 -3.18
C GLY A 3 -11.59 -2.08 -1.71
N PHE A 4 -12.24 -3.19 -1.35
CA PHE A 4 -12.64 -3.48 0.02
C PHE A 4 -11.43 -3.89 0.88
N SER A 5 -11.43 -3.47 2.14
CA SER A 5 -10.50 -4.00 3.14
C SER A 5 -10.93 -5.42 3.54
N LEU A 6 -9.97 -6.33 3.71
CA LEU A 6 -10.25 -7.71 4.08
C LEU A 6 -10.95 -7.83 5.44
N ALA A 7 -10.63 -6.95 6.39
CA ALA A 7 -11.28 -6.95 7.70
C ALA A 7 -12.75 -6.56 7.60
N ASP A 8 -13.09 -5.59 6.74
CA ASP A 8 -14.48 -5.19 6.55
C ASP A 8 -15.28 -6.30 5.83
N LEU A 9 -14.62 -7.08 4.95
CA LEU A 9 -15.21 -8.28 4.34
C LEU A 9 -15.41 -9.42 5.34
N GLU A 10 -14.48 -9.65 6.28
CA GLU A 10 -14.68 -10.60 7.39
C GLU A 10 -15.89 -10.22 8.25
N GLU A 11 -16.00 -8.93 8.59
CA GLU A 11 -17.11 -8.40 9.38
C GLU A 11 -18.44 -8.55 8.62
N LEU A 12 -18.45 -8.26 7.32
CA LEU A 12 -19.63 -8.44 6.47
C LEU A 12 -20.04 -9.91 6.38
N ALA A 13 -19.09 -10.83 6.10
CA ALA A 13 -19.38 -12.26 6.02
C ALA A 13 -19.99 -12.79 7.33
N ALA A 14 -19.44 -12.36 8.47
CA ALA A 14 -19.97 -12.72 9.79
C ALA A 14 -21.38 -12.17 10.03
N ARG A 15 -21.67 -10.93 9.59
CA ARG A 15 -22.99 -10.30 9.71
C ARG A 15 -24.05 -10.98 8.83
N GLU A 16 -23.65 -11.39 7.63
CA GLU A 16 -24.51 -12.10 6.67
C GLU A 16 -24.62 -13.61 6.96
N GLY A 17 -23.87 -14.13 7.94
CA GLY A 17 -23.89 -15.55 8.30
C GLY A 17 -23.28 -16.49 7.25
N VAL A 18 -22.41 -15.97 6.38
CA VAL A 18 -21.71 -16.75 5.34
C VAL A 18 -20.22 -16.89 5.67
N THR A 19 -19.55 -17.83 5.02
CA THR A 19 -18.08 -17.92 5.13
C THR A 19 -17.43 -16.78 4.36
N LEU A 20 -16.23 -16.36 4.79
CA LEU A 20 -15.42 -15.41 4.04
C LEU A 20 -15.17 -15.90 2.61
N ARG A 21 -14.88 -17.21 2.44
CA ARG A 21 -14.80 -17.90 1.14
C ARG A 21 -15.94 -17.52 0.20
N ALA A 22 -17.17 -17.80 0.65
CA ALA A 22 -18.35 -17.70 -0.18
C ALA A 22 -18.61 -16.24 -0.56
N LEU A 23 -18.41 -15.30 0.37
CA LEU A 23 -18.52 -13.87 0.08
C LEU A 23 -17.49 -13.43 -0.98
N LEU A 24 -16.23 -13.84 -0.84
CA LEU A 24 -15.17 -13.49 -1.79
C LEU A 24 -15.43 -14.07 -3.18
N GLU A 25 -15.90 -15.30 -3.28
CA GLU A 25 -16.28 -15.94 -4.55
C GLU A 25 -17.47 -15.23 -5.22
N GLN A 26 -18.46 -14.81 -4.44
CA GLN A 26 -19.58 -14.00 -4.94
C GLN A 26 -19.11 -12.63 -5.46
N LEU A 27 -18.26 -11.94 -4.71
CA LEU A 27 -17.69 -10.66 -5.13
C LEU A 27 -16.85 -10.82 -6.39
N ARG A 28 -16.07 -11.89 -6.50
CA ARG A 28 -15.32 -12.21 -7.72
C ARG A 28 -16.24 -12.46 -8.91
N ALA A 29 -17.32 -13.22 -8.72
CA ALA A 29 -18.32 -13.45 -9.77
C ALA A 29 -19.02 -12.14 -10.19
N ALA A 30 -19.12 -11.16 -9.28
CA ALA A 30 -19.60 -9.81 -9.55
C ALA A 30 -18.54 -8.86 -10.16
N GLY A 31 -17.31 -9.34 -10.39
CA GLY A 31 -16.25 -8.58 -11.06
C GLY A 31 -15.19 -7.96 -10.15
N LEU A 32 -15.20 -8.25 -8.84
CA LEU A 32 -14.08 -7.88 -7.97
C LEU A 32 -12.84 -8.68 -8.39
N GLU A 33 -11.71 -7.99 -8.57
CA GLU A 33 -10.43 -8.64 -8.90
C GLU A 33 -9.42 -8.59 -7.75
N ILE A 34 -9.53 -7.60 -6.87
CA ILE A 34 -8.52 -7.29 -5.87
C ILE A 34 -9.12 -6.79 -4.56
N VAL A 35 -8.56 -7.28 -3.45
CA VAL A 35 -8.77 -6.77 -2.10
C VAL A 35 -7.72 -5.68 -1.83
N SER A 36 -8.14 -4.50 -1.36
CA SER A 36 -7.28 -3.30 -1.31
C SER A 36 -6.22 -3.35 -0.22
N GLU A 37 -6.53 -4.02 0.89
CA GLU A 37 -5.60 -4.21 2.00
C GLU A 37 -6.05 -5.35 2.92
N ALA A 38 -5.08 -5.93 3.62
CA ALA A 38 -5.28 -6.83 4.75
C ALA A 38 -4.62 -6.23 6.01
N PRO A 39 -5.40 -5.54 6.88
CA PRO A 39 -4.89 -5.02 8.15
C PRO A 39 -4.72 -6.17 9.14
N ILE A 40 -3.49 -6.67 9.31
CA ILE A 40 -3.23 -7.93 10.04
C ILE A 40 -3.63 -7.88 11.52
N ASP A 41 -3.72 -6.69 12.10
CA ASP A 41 -4.10 -6.44 13.49
C ASP A 41 -5.63 -6.27 13.68
N ARG A 42 -6.41 -6.34 12.59
CA ARG A 42 -7.89 -6.40 12.65
C ARG A 42 -8.46 -7.75 12.26
N LEU A 43 -7.69 -8.60 11.57
CA LEU A 43 -8.14 -9.91 11.13
C LEU A 43 -8.16 -10.90 12.30
N ARG A 44 -9.18 -11.77 12.33
CA ARG A 44 -9.26 -12.82 13.37
C ARG A 44 -8.15 -13.86 13.22
N ASP A 45 -7.86 -14.23 11.97
CA ASP A 45 -6.76 -15.11 11.58
C ASP A 45 -6.21 -14.63 10.24
N ALA A 46 -5.18 -13.79 10.29
CA ALA A 46 -4.62 -13.16 9.10
C ALA A 46 -4.14 -14.18 8.06
N ARG A 47 -3.56 -15.31 8.50
CA ARG A 47 -3.08 -16.35 7.59
C ARG A 47 -4.24 -16.94 6.82
N ARG A 48 -5.23 -17.46 7.56
CA ARG A 48 -6.39 -18.12 6.95
C ARG A 48 -7.09 -17.15 6.02
N SER A 49 -7.33 -15.91 6.44
CA SER A 49 -8.10 -14.98 5.62
C SER A 49 -7.37 -14.55 4.34
N ILE A 50 -6.03 -14.46 4.35
CA ILE A 50 -5.26 -14.23 3.12
C ILE A 50 -5.28 -15.47 2.21
N GLU A 51 -5.21 -16.69 2.77
CA GLU A 51 -5.44 -17.93 2.01
C GLU A 51 -6.86 -17.95 1.40
N GLU A 52 -7.85 -17.38 2.11
CA GLU A 52 -9.20 -17.19 1.59
C GLU A 52 -9.26 -16.26 0.38
N VAL A 53 -8.54 -15.14 0.39
CA VAL A 53 -8.41 -14.28 -0.80
C VAL A 53 -7.80 -15.04 -1.98
N ASN A 54 -6.68 -15.74 -1.75
CA ASN A 54 -5.96 -16.44 -2.81
C ASN A 54 -6.77 -17.58 -3.45
N ILE A 55 -7.35 -18.48 -2.65
CA ILE A 55 -8.14 -19.61 -3.18
C ILE A 55 -9.41 -19.11 -3.88
N ALA A 56 -9.97 -17.96 -3.49
CA ALA A 56 -11.13 -17.37 -4.19
C ALA A 56 -10.72 -16.83 -5.57
N GLY A 57 -9.42 -16.73 -5.86
CA GLY A 57 -8.86 -16.22 -7.12
C GLY A 57 -8.85 -14.70 -7.19
N LEU A 58 -8.82 -14.02 -6.03
CA LEU A 58 -8.65 -12.58 -5.91
C LEU A 58 -7.19 -12.25 -5.60
N ALA A 59 -6.72 -11.10 -6.06
CA ALA A 59 -5.43 -10.55 -5.63
C ALA A 59 -5.56 -9.82 -4.29
N LEU A 60 -4.44 -9.70 -3.57
CA LEU A 60 -4.31 -8.82 -2.41
C LEU A 60 -3.29 -7.73 -2.73
N ALA A 61 -3.70 -6.47 -2.68
CA ALA A 61 -2.80 -5.36 -3.05
C ALA A 61 -1.64 -5.20 -2.07
N ARG A 62 -1.92 -5.32 -0.75
CA ARG A 62 -0.96 -5.11 0.33
C ARG A 62 -1.45 -5.67 1.67
N VAL A 63 -0.51 -5.94 2.55
CA VAL A 63 -0.73 -6.07 4.00
C VAL A 63 -0.48 -4.72 4.66
N THR A 64 -1.27 -4.38 5.67
CA THR A 64 -1.17 -3.11 6.40
C THR A 64 -1.22 -3.32 7.91
N ILE A 65 -0.83 -2.29 8.66
CA ILE A 65 -1.08 -2.17 10.10
C ILE A 65 -2.18 -1.12 10.29
N HIS A 66 -3.33 -1.49 10.84
CA HIS A 66 -4.41 -0.54 11.06
C HIS A 66 -4.04 0.47 12.14
N GLN A 67 -3.60 -0.01 13.31
CA GLN A 67 -3.20 0.83 14.44
C GLN A 67 -2.05 0.19 15.22
N PRO A 68 -1.21 0.97 15.92
CA PRO A 68 -0.22 0.40 16.82
C PRO A 68 -0.93 -0.24 18.03
N GLN A 69 -0.98 -1.57 18.08
CA GLN A 69 -1.56 -2.30 19.22
C GLN A 69 -0.52 -2.69 20.27
N SER A 70 0.74 -2.86 19.88
CA SER A 70 1.87 -3.12 20.78
C SER A 70 2.82 -1.93 20.83
N THR A 71 3.50 -1.76 21.96
CA THR A 71 4.69 -0.91 22.08
C THR A 71 5.91 -1.50 21.38
N ASP A 72 5.84 -2.75 20.90
CA ASP A 72 6.90 -3.41 20.16
C ASP A 72 6.55 -3.58 18.67
N PRO A 73 7.01 -2.68 17.79
CA PRO A 73 6.88 -2.82 16.34
C PRO A 73 7.46 -4.12 15.80
N MET A 74 8.48 -4.70 16.44
CA MET A 74 9.17 -5.89 15.92
C MET A 74 8.26 -7.11 15.86
N SER A 75 7.33 -7.26 16.80
CA SER A 75 6.36 -8.35 16.78
C SER A 75 5.51 -8.32 15.51
N GLN A 76 4.98 -7.15 15.13
CA GLN A 76 4.16 -7.01 13.93
C GLN A 76 4.97 -7.28 12.65
N LEU A 77 6.22 -6.80 12.58
CA LEU A 77 7.10 -7.05 11.43
C LEU A 77 7.41 -8.55 11.27
N LYS A 78 7.70 -9.26 12.37
CA LYS A 78 7.95 -10.71 12.36
C LYS A 78 6.70 -11.47 11.91
N THR A 79 5.53 -11.08 12.39
CA THR A 79 4.26 -11.67 11.96
C THR A 79 4.08 -11.54 10.45
N VAL A 80 4.38 -10.39 9.84
CA VAL A 80 4.30 -10.23 8.38
C VAL A 80 5.29 -11.15 7.66
N ALA A 81 6.53 -11.25 8.14
CA ALA A 81 7.53 -12.13 7.54
C ALA A 81 7.11 -13.62 7.61
N GLU A 82 6.53 -14.04 8.73
CA GLU A 82 5.97 -15.40 8.92
C GLU A 82 4.75 -15.65 8.05
N LEU A 83 3.83 -14.68 7.97
CA LEU A 83 2.67 -14.74 7.08
C LEU A 83 3.13 -14.93 5.65
N GLN A 84 4.10 -14.13 5.18
CA GLN A 84 4.59 -14.26 3.81
C GLN A 84 5.29 -15.60 3.55
N ARG A 85 5.99 -16.19 4.53
CA ARG A 85 6.50 -17.57 4.41
C ARG A 85 5.39 -18.60 4.30
N ALA A 86 4.26 -18.39 4.98
CA ALA A 86 3.15 -19.32 5.01
C ALA A 86 2.26 -19.24 3.75
N VAL A 87 1.97 -18.02 3.27
CA VAL A 87 1.00 -17.81 2.19
C VAL A 87 1.65 -17.52 0.83
N ALA A 88 2.87 -16.97 0.81
CA ALA A 88 3.67 -16.66 -0.39
C ALA A 88 3.00 -15.76 -1.45
N VAL A 89 1.91 -15.06 -1.10
CA VAL A 89 1.13 -14.20 -2.02
C VAL A 89 1.20 -12.71 -1.69
N ILE A 90 1.84 -12.31 -0.59
CA ILE A 90 1.92 -10.89 -0.20
C ILE A 90 2.91 -10.19 -1.13
N ARG A 91 2.39 -9.25 -1.94
CA ARG A 91 3.21 -8.46 -2.86
C ARG A 91 3.86 -7.24 -2.19
N ALA A 92 3.12 -6.61 -1.29
CA ALA A 92 3.58 -5.42 -0.59
C ALA A 92 3.14 -5.37 0.86
N PHE A 93 3.92 -4.66 1.66
CA PHE A 93 3.64 -4.37 3.05
C PHE A 93 3.78 -2.87 3.31
N ALA A 94 2.73 -2.26 3.86
CA ALA A 94 2.78 -0.89 4.38
C ALA A 94 3.00 -0.95 5.91
N PRO A 95 4.23 -0.71 6.40
CA PRO A 95 4.58 -0.96 7.79
C PRO A 95 4.09 0.12 8.75
N LEU A 96 3.76 1.30 8.23
CA LEU A 96 3.30 2.43 9.02
C LEU A 96 1.78 2.33 9.31
N PRO A 97 1.32 2.66 10.54
CA PRO A 97 -0.08 2.58 10.89
C PRO A 97 -1.02 3.42 10.00
N ARG A 98 -2.13 2.82 9.55
CA ARG A 98 -3.17 3.53 8.77
C ARG A 98 -3.94 4.55 9.62
N ARG A 99 -4.07 4.32 10.93
CA ARG A 99 -4.66 5.23 11.91
C ARG A 99 -3.60 5.68 12.90
N VAL A 100 -3.37 6.99 12.94
CA VAL A 100 -2.50 7.65 13.91
C VAL A 100 -3.40 8.41 14.89
N ASN A 101 -3.13 8.29 16.18
CA ASN A 101 -3.83 9.10 17.18
C ASN A 101 -3.24 10.53 17.15
N PRO A 102 -3.99 11.56 16.75
CA PRO A 102 -3.45 12.93 16.69
C PRO A 102 -3.06 13.48 18.07
N ALA A 103 -3.60 12.94 19.17
CA ALA A 103 -3.21 13.34 20.52
C ALA A 103 -1.85 12.76 20.95
N VAL A 104 -1.36 11.72 20.26
CA VAL A 104 -0.05 11.09 20.49
C VAL A 104 0.58 10.83 19.12
N PRO A 105 1.08 11.87 18.44
CA PRO A 105 1.63 11.71 17.11
C PRO A 105 2.91 10.87 17.16
N THR A 106 3.12 10.03 16.15
CA THR A 106 4.43 9.42 15.93
C THR A 106 5.45 10.50 15.60
N THR A 107 6.72 10.23 15.91
CA THR A 107 7.79 11.09 15.39
C THR A 107 8.20 10.59 14.01
N GLY A 108 8.55 11.51 13.10
CA GLY A 108 9.07 11.10 11.79
C GLY A 108 10.30 10.18 11.89
N TYR A 109 11.08 10.31 12.96
CA TYR A 109 12.18 9.38 13.25
C TYR A 109 11.68 7.96 13.54
N GLU A 110 10.63 7.80 14.34
CA GLU A 110 10.04 6.49 14.64
C GLU A 110 9.43 5.84 13.40
N ASP A 111 8.75 6.63 12.56
CA ASP A 111 8.17 6.16 11.30
C ASP A 111 9.27 5.67 10.34
N ILE A 112 10.32 6.48 10.13
CA ILE A 112 11.46 6.09 9.26
C ILE A 112 12.19 4.86 9.82
N ARG A 113 12.39 4.79 11.15
CA ARG A 113 12.95 3.61 11.79
C ARG A 113 12.09 2.37 11.54
N ARG A 114 10.77 2.50 11.58
CA ARG A 114 9.82 1.41 11.33
C ARG A 114 9.86 0.92 9.88
N VAL A 115 9.98 1.82 8.91
CA VAL A 115 10.19 1.47 7.49
C VAL A 115 11.51 0.70 7.31
N ALA A 116 12.60 1.20 7.89
CA ALA A 116 13.91 0.56 7.78
C ALA A 116 13.92 -0.85 8.41
N LEU A 117 13.30 -1.00 9.59
CA LEU A 117 13.14 -2.30 10.23
C LEU A 117 12.27 -3.24 9.40
N ALA A 118 11.21 -2.75 8.74
CA ALA A 118 10.36 -3.58 7.90
C ALA A 118 11.15 -4.19 6.73
N ARG A 119 12.02 -3.41 6.08
CA ARG A 119 12.90 -3.92 5.00
C ARG A 119 13.83 -5.03 5.49
N ILE A 120 14.34 -4.93 6.71
CA ILE A 120 15.29 -5.91 7.26
C ILE A 120 14.56 -7.17 7.76
N VAL A 121 13.43 -7.00 8.46
CA VAL A 121 12.74 -8.09 9.17
C VAL A 121 11.77 -8.85 8.27
N ALA A 122 11.11 -8.16 7.35
CA ALA A 122 10.21 -8.72 6.35
C ALA A 122 10.85 -8.69 4.95
N ASP A 123 12.11 -9.12 4.89
CA ASP A 123 12.96 -9.17 3.68
C ASP A 123 12.37 -10.03 2.56
N ASN A 124 11.48 -10.95 2.90
CA ASN A 124 10.76 -11.83 1.98
C ASN A 124 9.47 -11.21 1.40
N VAL A 125 9.09 -10.00 1.81
CA VAL A 125 8.04 -9.23 1.14
C VAL A 125 8.66 -8.41 0.01
N PRO A 126 8.20 -8.56 -1.25
CA PRO A 126 8.85 -7.93 -2.40
C PRO A 126 8.94 -6.40 -2.28
N SER A 127 7.85 -5.75 -1.86
CA SER A 127 7.76 -4.30 -1.82
C SER A 127 7.39 -3.77 -0.43
N ILE A 128 8.09 -2.72 0.00
CA ILE A 128 7.76 -1.94 1.20
C ILE A 128 7.17 -0.62 0.77
N GLN A 129 5.93 -0.39 1.17
CA GLN A 129 5.11 0.73 0.73
C GLN A 129 4.99 1.82 1.79
N VAL A 130 5.05 3.09 1.36
CA VAL A 130 4.72 4.26 2.19
C VAL A 130 3.52 5.01 1.58
N ASP A 131 2.60 5.48 2.42
CA ASP A 131 1.43 6.24 1.97
C ASP A 131 1.72 7.75 2.03
N TRP A 132 1.77 8.36 0.86
CA TRP A 132 2.01 9.79 0.66
C TRP A 132 0.91 10.66 1.27
N SER A 133 -0.36 10.26 1.12
CA SER A 133 -1.50 11.04 1.62
C SER A 133 -1.53 11.09 3.16
N LEU A 134 -1.08 10.01 3.81
CA LEU A 134 -1.08 9.91 5.27
C LEU A 134 0.16 10.54 5.91
N TYR A 135 1.34 10.29 5.34
CA TYR A 135 2.62 10.69 5.97
C TYR A 135 3.30 11.89 5.29
N GLY A 136 2.80 12.31 4.14
CA GLY A 136 3.26 13.47 3.41
C GLY A 136 4.53 13.26 2.58
N PRO A 137 4.82 14.20 1.67
CA PRO A 137 5.91 14.12 0.69
C PRO A 137 7.29 13.93 1.31
N LYS A 138 7.60 14.67 2.38
CA LYS A 138 8.92 14.67 3.02
C LYS A 138 9.25 13.32 3.65
N LEU A 139 8.29 12.72 4.36
CA LEU A 139 8.50 11.41 4.96
C LEU A 139 8.60 10.34 3.89
N ALA A 140 7.72 10.37 2.88
CA ALA A 140 7.78 9.45 1.75
C ALA A 140 9.15 9.50 1.04
N GLN A 141 9.71 10.69 0.80
CA GLN A 141 11.04 10.84 0.22
C GLN A 141 12.14 10.21 1.07
N VAL A 142 12.14 10.46 2.39
CA VAL A 142 13.15 9.87 3.29
C VAL A 142 12.95 8.35 3.40
N ALA A 143 11.71 7.86 3.41
CA ALA A 143 11.37 6.45 3.46
C ALA A 143 11.99 5.67 2.29
N LEU A 144 12.02 6.26 1.08
CA LEU A 144 12.69 5.67 -0.09
C LEU A 144 14.18 5.41 0.16
N THR A 145 14.86 6.28 0.91
CA THR A 145 16.30 6.12 1.20
C THR A 145 16.62 5.07 2.26
N VAL A 146 15.61 4.56 2.97
CA VAL A 146 15.79 3.59 4.08
C VAL A 146 15.09 2.26 3.82
N GLY A 147 14.59 2.03 2.61
CA GLY A 147 14.11 0.71 2.18
C GLY A 147 12.68 0.65 1.67
N ALA A 148 11.91 1.74 1.66
CA ALA A 148 10.67 1.77 0.88
C ALA A 148 11.01 1.80 -0.62
N ASP A 149 10.21 1.12 -1.43
CA ASP A 149 10.33 1.10 -2.90
C ASP A 149 9.01 1.42 -3.61
N ASP A 150 7.93 1.59 -2.85
CA ASP A 150 6.61 1.87 -3.37
C ASP A 150 5.96 3.02 -2.61
N VAL A 151 5.43 3.99 -3.34
CA VAL A 151 4.74 5.15 -2.77
C VAL A 151 3.31 5.16 -3.29
N ASP A 152 2.35 5.05 -2.37
CA ASP A 152 0.93 5.03 -2.69
C ASP A 152 0.21 6.27 -2.17
N GLY A 153 -1.04 6.48 -2.59
CA GLY A 153 -1.86 7.60 -2.14
C GLY A 153 -1.44 8.96 -2.70
N VAL A 154 -0.65 8.98 -3.78
CA VAL A 154 -0.38 10.21 -4.54
C VAL A 154 -1.63 10.57 -5.32
N SER A 155 -2.11 11.81 -5.17
CA SER A 155 -3.27 12.28 -5.93
C SER A 155 -2.97 12.23 -7.44
N ALA A 156 -3.91 11.68 -8.21
CA ALA A 156 -3.85 11.70 -9.66
C ALA A 156 -4.28 13.05 -10.26
N ASP A 157 -4.88 13.92 -9.45
CA ASP A 157 -5.29 15.26 -9.88
C ASP A 157 -4.07 16.18 -9.95
N ASP A 158 -3.60 16.43 -11.18
CA ASP A 158 -2.66 17.49 -11.52
C ASP A 158 -3.40 18.84 -11.60
N ASP A 159 -4.00 19.28 -10.49
CA ASP A 159 -4.47 20.67 -10.41
C ASP A 159 -3.25 21.61 -10.39
N VAL A 160 -2.83 21.99 -11.58
CA VAL A 160 -1.74 22.94 -11.85
C VAL A 160 -2.18 24.39 -11.68
N SER A 161 -3.38 24.68 -11.16
CA SER A 161 -3.81 26.05 -10.83
C SER A 161 -2.85 26.73 -9.85
N GLN A 162 -2.22 25.93 -8.98
CA GLN A 162 -1.16 26.37 -8.08
C GLN A 162 0.24 26.36 -8.74
N GLY A 163 0.36 25.97 -10.01
CA GLY A 163 1.60 25.89 -10.78
C GLY A 163 2.19 24.48 -10.82
N TYR A 164 2.79 24.11 -11.95
CA TYR A 164 3.27 22.75 -12.28
C TYR A 164 4.19 22.11 -11.23
N ARG A 165 5.06 22.90 -10.58
CA ARG A 165 5.95 22.41 -9.50
C ARG A 165 5.21 21.99 -8.23
N ARG A 166 3.95 22.38 -8.08
CA ARG A 166 3.09 22.04 -6.93
C ARG A 166 2.10 20.91 -7.25
N SER A 167 2.19 20.29 -8.43
CA SER A 167 1.41 19.08 -8.73
C SER A 167 1.97 17.87 -7.96
N PRO A 168 1.11 17.02 -7.36
CA PRO A 168 1.56 15.84 -6.63
C PRO A 168 2.37 14.85 -7.47
N LEU A 169 2.02 14.64 -8.75
CA LEU A 169 2.72 13.71 -9.64
C LEU A 169 4.15 14.16 -9.95
N GLU A 170 4.36 15.44 -10.24
CA GLU A 170 5.71 15.97 -10.45
C GLU A 170 6.52 16.00 -9.15
N GLU A 171 5.87 16.26 -8.01
CA GLU A 171 6.56 16.22 -6.72
C GLU A 171 7.05 14.82 -6.37
N ILE A 172 6.23 13.78 -6.54
CA ILE A 172 6.69 12.41 -6.28
C ILE A 172 7.80 12.00 -7.25
N ARG A 173 7.73 12.34 -8.54
CA ARG A 173 8.79 12.07 -9.52
C ARG A 173 10.12 12.70 -9.09
N ARG A 174 10.11 13.97 -8.70
CA ARG A 174 11.31 14.64 -8.16
C ARG A 174 11.82 14.01 -6.88
N ASN A 175 10.93 13.62 -5.97
CA ASN A 175 11.31 13.00 -4.71
C ASN A 175 11.98 11.63 -4.94
N ILE A 176 11.47 10.83 -5.88
CA ILE A 176 12.05 9.55 -6.28
C ILE A 176 13.44 9.75 -6.89
N HIS A 177 13.59 10.68 -7.84
CA HIS A 177 14.91 11.00 -8.42
C HIS A 177 15.90 11.52 -7.37
N ALA A 178 15.45 12.40 -6.46
CA ALA A 178 16.30 12.93 -5.39
C ALA A 178 16.72 11.85 -4.37
N ALA A 179 15.95 10.77 -4.24
CA ALA A 179 16.32 9.58 -3.47
C ALA A 179 17.25 8.62 -4.24
N GLY A 180 17.58 8.92 -5.52
CA GLY A 180 18.49 8.14 -6.34
C GLY A 180 17.84 7.02 -7.16
N TYR A 181 16.52 7.06 -7.35
CA TYR A 181 15.75 6.04 -8.05
C TYR A 181 15.08 6.57 -9.34
N GLU A 182 14.60 5.65 -10.17
CA GLU A 182 13.80 5.96 -11.36
C GLU A 182 12.30 5.80 -11.04
N PRO A 183 11.45 6.82 -11.26
CA PRO A 183 10.02 6.72 -11.02
C PRO A 183 9.35 5.77 -12.01
N VAL A 184 8.65 4.77 -11.48
CA VAL A 184 7.86 3.82 -12.27
C VAL A 184 6.41 3.88 -11.83
N GLN A 185 5.52 4.24 -12.74
CA GLN A 185 4.09 4.21 -12.47
C GLN A 185 3.56 2.76 -12.60
N ARG A 186 2.70 2.35 -11.68
CA ARG A 186 2.07 1.02 -11.69
C ARG A 186 0.56 1.10 -11.50
N THR A 187 -0.15 0.07 -11.95
CA THR A 187 -1.56 -0.14 -11.61
C THR A 187 -1.69 -0.71 -10.19
N GLY A 188 -2.93 -0.74 -9.67
CA GLY A 188 -3.24 -1.44 -8.41
C GLY A 188 -2.95 -2.95 -8.46
N ARG A 189 -2.85 -3.54 -9.66
CA ARG A 189 -2.48 -4.95 -9.88
C ARG A 189 -0.98 -5.16 -10.03
N TRP A 190 -0.17 -4.14 -9.78
CA TRP A 190 1.29 -4.17 -9.91
C TRP A 190 1.81 -4.29 -11.35
N ASP A 191 0.94 -4.04 -12.34
CA ASP A 191 1.37 -3.91 -13.73
C ASP A 191 2.08 -2.56 -13.91
N VAL A 192 3.26 -2.56 -14.52
CA VAL A 192 3.98 -1.33 -14.86
C VAL A 192 3.29 -0.63 -16.02
N LEU A 193 2.97 0.65 -15.84
CA LEU A 193 2.53 1.51 -16.93
C LEU A 193 3.79 2.05 -17.62
N ARG A 194 4.06 1.60 -18.85
CA ARG A 194 5.09 2.22 -19.67
C ARG A 194 4.63 3.63 -20.01
N ALA A 195 5.53 4.60 -19.91
CA ALA A 195 5.29 5.94 -20.43
C ALA A 195 4.89 5.82 -21.91
N VAL A 196 3.64 6.12 -22.22
CA VAL A 196 3.25 6.40 -23.59
C VAL A 196 3.77 7.81 -23.85
N ASP A 197 4.75 7.89 -24.75
CA ASP A 197 5.52 9.07 -25.16
C ASP A 197 4.94 10.45 -24.77
N GLU A 198 5.73 11.23 -24.01
CA GLU A 198 5.52 12.67 -23.79
C GLU A 198 5.70 13.52 -25.08
N LEU A 199 5.61 12.91 -26.27
CA LEU A 199 5.86 13.56 -27.57
C LEU A 199 4.62 14.13 -28.27
N THR A 200 3.40 13.99 -27.74
CA THR A 200 2.19 14.50 -28.42
C THR A 200 1.65 15.84 -27.93
N THR A 201 2.27 16.52 -26.95
CA THR A 201 1.72 17.79 -26.42
C THR A 201 2.54 19.04 -26.77
N GLN A 202 3.65 18.91 -27.52
CA GLN A 202 4.42 20.07 -27.99
C GLN A 202 4.00 20.57 -29.39
N ASP A 203 3.25 19.79 -30.18
CA ASP A 203 2.95 20.15 -31.58
C ASP A 203 1.67 21.01 -31.76
N GLU A 204 0.87 21.20 -30.71
CA GLU A 204 -0.36 22.03 -30.79
C GLU A 204 -0.19 23.47 -30.25
N ARG A 205 0.98 23.83 -29.70
CA ARG A 205 1.27 25.21 -29.25
C ARG A 205 2.09 26.05 -30.23
N SER A 206 2.35 25.53 -31.43
CA SER A 206 3.09 26.22 -32.49
C SER A 206 2.25 26.51 -33.75
N ARG A 207 0.93 26.64 -33.63
CA ARG A 207 0.06 27.11 -34.72
C ARG A 207 -0.82 28.27 -34.29
#